data_AF-A0A0J6XMS4-F1
#
_entry.id   AF-A0A0J6XMS4-F1
#
_cell.length_a   1.000
_cell.length_b   1.000
_cell.length_c   1.000
_cell.angle_alpha   90.00
_cell.angle_beta   90.00
_cell.angle_gamma   90.00
#
_symmetry.space_group_name_H-M   'P 1'
#
loop_
_entity.id
_entity.type
_entity.pdbx_description
1 polymer ?
#
loop_
_entity_poly.entity_id
_entity_poly.type
_entity_poly.pdbx_seq_one_letter_code
_entity_poly.pdbx_strand_id
1 'polypeptide(L)'
;MYEDFGTGRHREASLIRHALGSAHDEELIAGLAGGIGFMYFVFEYAGRLPIPTIVAQAHPEPWVQVALRRLHIPYDATRATKPRWGRVRAALDGGQPAFCVVDRSSLPWHEADTDAEMIGTDPYTVVIAGYDGDDLLIEDGAEAPYRIDREEFGAAWTAHRNGRHQLVVPTGPAEGEPDVEGAVAATVTRLTGPVLGNQFDVNFGFSGMEKLAAQLRDRTTETGWERRFAAPEAFRAGTARLYACLEEEWTAPGATRPLYADFLDLAGRPEAASLLRDSAGHWSRLADLARTAEPDSDAPARRALFDECAELVDRSLDLERRAVALL
;
A
#
# COMPACT_ATOMS: atom_id res chain seq x y z
N MET A 1 -8.27 25.44 -5.17
CA MET A 1 -6.79 25.43 -5.18
C MET A 1 -6.39 24.22 -4.36
N TYR A 2 -5.36 23.49 -4.76
CA TYR A 2 -4.82 22.40 -3.93
C TYR A 2 -4.00 23.05 -2.82
N GLU A 3 -4.48 22.99 -1.58
CA GLU A 3 -3.96 23.84 -0.48
C GLU A 3 -3.14 23.09 0.56
N ASP A 4 -3.26 21.75 0.60
CA ASP A 4 -2.60 20.91 1.60
C ASP A 4 -1.61 19.94 0.95
N PHE A 5 -0.47 19.72 1.60
CA PHE A 5 0.60 18.82 1.19
C PHE A 5 1.09 17.99 2.38
N GLY A 6 1.89 16.96 2.10
CA GLY A 6 2.51 16.12 3.14
C GLY A 6 1.88 14.75 3.29
N THR A 7 2.46 13.94 4.17
CA THR A 7 1.98 12.59 4.49
C THR A 7 1.48 12.54 5.92
N GLY A 8 0.24 12.08 6.10
CA GLY A 8 -0.28 11.57 7.37
C GLY A 8 0.34 10.20 7.68
N ARG A 9 -0.46 9.27 8.21
CA ARG A 9 0.02 7.90 8.49
C ARG A 9 0.10 7.04 7.25
N HIS A 10 -0.73 7.31 6.24
CA HIS A 10 -0.85 6.52 5.03
C HIS A 10 -0.82 7.42 3.79
N ARG A 11 0.27 7.31 3.03
CA ARG A 11 0.55 8.18 1.89
C ARG A 11 -0.61 8.30 0.90
N GLU A 12 -1.11 7.18 0.37
CA GLU A 12 -2.14 7.24 -0.68
C GLU A 12 -3.48 7.78 -0.16
N ALA A 13 -3.80 7.58 1.12
CA ALA A 13 -4.99 8.17 1.73
C ALA A 13 -4.82 9.69 1.91
N SER A 14 -3.64 10.13 2.33
CA SER A 14 -3.28 11.55 2.41
C SER A 14 -3.36 12.25 1.04
N LEU A 15 -2.84 11.62 -0.03
CA LEU A 15 -2.96 12.14 -1.40
C LEU A 15 -4.42 12.36 -1.81
N ILE A 16 -5.27 11.36 -1.56
CA ILE A 16 -6.70 11.44 -1.88
C ILE A 16 -7.36 12.54 -1.05
N ARG A 17 -7.09 12.61 0.26
CA ARG A 17 -7.60 13.63 1.16
C ARG A 17 -7.28 15.04 0.66
N HIS A 18 -6.02 15.33 0.39
CA HIS A 18 -5.57 16.64 -0.08
C HIS A 18 -6.17 17.01 -1.44
N ALA A 19 -6.25 16.05 -2.36
CA ALA A 19 -6.88 16.25 -3.67
C ALA A 19 -8.38 16.54 -3.61
N LEU A 20 -9.03 16.18 -2.49
CA LEU A 20 -10.43 16.47 -2.23
C LEU A 20 -10.62 17.68 -1.31
N GLY A 21 -9.56 18.49 -1.12
CA GLY A 21 -9.59 19.70 -0.29
C GLY A 21 -9.70 19.41 1.21
N SER A 22 -9.24 18.23 1.66
CA SER A 22 -9.20 17.84 3.07
C SER A 22 -10.54 17.88 3.80
N ALA A 23 -11.64 17.71 3.05
CA ALA A 23 -13.00 17.69 3.61
C ALA A 23 -13.27 16.49 4.55
N HIS A 24 -12.42 15.46 4.49
CA HIS A 24 -12.53 14.25 5.27
C HIS A 24 -11.20 13.92 5.95
N ASP A 25 -11.27 13.28 7.11
CA ASP A 25 -10.09 12.80 7.84
C ASP A 25 -9.44 11.61 7.12
N GLU A 26 -8.15 11.39 7.41
CA GLU A 26 -7.33 10.38 6.74
C GLU A 26 -7.90 8.97 6.93
N GLU A 27 -8.32 8.64 8.15
CA GLU A 27 -8.90 7.34 8.51
C GLU A 27 -10.19 7.05 7.71
N LEU A 28 -11.05 8.06 7.51
CA LEU A 28 -12.27 7.89 6.71
C LEU A 28 -11.90 7.57 5.25
N ILE A 29 -10.98 8.35 4.66
CA ILE A 29 -10.50 8.10 3.30
C ILE A 29 -9.88 6.70 3.19
N ALA A 30 -9.02 6.30 4.13
CA ALA A 30 -8.35 5.01 4.10
C ALA A 30 -9.32 3.84 4.23
N GLY A 31 -10.30 3.93 5.14
CA GLY A 31 -11.36 2.94 5.26
C GLY A 31 -12.18 2.81 3.98
N LEU A 32 -12.63 3.94 3.41
CA LEU A 32 -13.41 3.97 2.17
C LEU A 32 -12.62 3.51 0.94
N ALA A 33 -11.31 3.76 0.88
CA ALA A 33 -10.44 3.29 -0.20
C ALA A 33 -10.23 1.77 -0.20
N GLY A 34 -10.58 1.09 0.89
CA GLY A 34 -10.55 -0.36 1.01
C GLY A 34 -9.96 -0.88 2.32
N GLY A 35 -9.38 0.00 3.15
CA GLY A 35 -8.86 -0.35 4.47
C GLY A 35 -7.72 -1.37 4.43
N ILE A 36 -7.72 -2.26 5.42
CA ILE A 36 -6.70 -3.30 5.55
C ILE A 36 -6.89 -4.43 4.54
N GLY A 37 -5.79 -5.11 4.28
CA GLY A 37 -5.74 -6.36 3.54
C GLY A 37 -4.54 -7.16 3.97
N PHE A 38 -4.31 -8.26 3.26
CA PHE A 38 -3.06 -9.00 3.39
C PHE A 38 -2.79 -9.69 2.07
N MET A 39 -1.60 -9.54 1.53
CA MET A 39 -1.06 -10.36 0.45
C MET A 39 0.34 -10.77 0.87
N TYR A 40 0.71 -12.04 0.69
CA TYR A 40 2.06 -12.52 0.97
C TYR A 40 2.60 -13.38 -0.16
N PHE A 41 3.77 -12.99 -0.69
CA PHE A 41 4.55 -13.74 -1.66
C PHE A 41 6.03 -13.70 -1.33
N VAL A 42 6.78 -14.70 -1.80
CA VAL A 42 8.24 -14.63 -1.93
C VAL A 42 8.55 -14.81 -3.40
N PHE A 43 9.03 -13.75 -4.04
CA PHE A 43 9.40 -13.78 -5.46
C PHE A 43 10.85 -14.27 -5.61
N GLU A 44 11.03 -15.28 -6.45
CA GLU A 44 12.33 -15.92 -6.70
C GLU A 44 12.63 -15.83 -8.19
N TYR A 45 13.65 -15.04 -8.54
CA TYR A 45 14.10 -14.84 -9.92
C TYR A 45 15.55 -15.28 -10.05
N ALA A 46 15.91 -15.84 -11.21
CA ALA A 46 17.27 -16.29 -11.48
C ALA A 46 18.26 -15.12 -11.32
N GLY A 47 19.32 -15.34 -10.54
CA GLY A 47 20.36 -14.33 -10.29
C GLY A 47 19.99 -13.24 -9.28
N ARG A 48 18.82 -13.33 -8.61
CA ARG A 48 18.37 -12.37 -7.59
C ARG A 48 18.18 -13.05 -6.23
N LEU A 49 18.32 -12.26 -5.17
CA LEU A 49 17.93 -12.70 -3.82
C LEU A 49 16.41 -12.89 -3.76
N PRO A 50 15.89 -13.84 -2.96
CA PRO A 50 14.45 -13.96 -2.74
C PRO A 50 13.87 -12.67 -2.15
N ILE A 51 12.72 -12.23 -2.68
CA ILE A 51 12.08 -10.96 -2.30
C ILE A 51 10.76 -11.29 -1.60
N PRO A 52 10.70 -11.27 -0.25
CA PRO A 52 9.43 -11.36 0.44
C PRO A 52 8.67 -10.05 0.25
N THR A 53 7.40 -10.16 -0.10
CA THR A 53 6.49 -9.03 -0.29
C THR A 53 5.25 -9.27 0.54
N ILE A 54 4.96 -8.32 1.42
CA ILE A 54 3.68 -8.22 2.11
C ILE A 54 3.00 -6.93 1.66
N VAL A 55 1.71 -6.99 1.36
CA VAL A 55 0.87 -5.80 1.19
C VAL A 55 -0.23 -5.88 2.25
N ALA A 56 -0.11 -5.03 3.26
CA ALA A 56 -0.98 -5.04 4.44
C ALA A 56 -2.23 -4.16 4.29
N GLN A 57 -2.46 -3.62 3.09
CA GLN A 57 -3.61 -2.81 2.74
C GLN A 57 -4.45 -3.50 1.66
N ALA A 58 -5.61 -2.91 1.32
CA ALA A 58 -6.42 -3.35 0.20
C ALA A 58 -5.63 -3.44 -1.12
N HIS A 59 -5.63 -4.61 -1.75
CA HIS A 59 -4.97 -4.90 -3.03
C HIS A 59 -5.77 -5.99 -3.77
N PRO A 60 -5.86 -6.01 -5.12
CA PRO A 60 -5.21 -5.13 -6.10
C PRO A 60 -6.06 -3.93 -6.57
N GLU A 61 -7.23 -3.70 -5.98
CA GLU A 61 -8.10 -2.61 -6.43
C GLU A 61 -7.44 -1.23 -6.25
N PRO A 62 -7.62 -0.31 -7.21
CA PRO A 62 -6.95 0.99 -7.16
C PRO A 62 -7.66 1.91 -6.15
N TRP A 63 -6.92 2.31 -5.11
CA TRP A 63 -7.43 3.06 -3.96
C TRP A 63 -8.16 4.35 -4.35
N VAL A 64 -7.59 5.15 -5.26
CA VAL A 64 -8.18 6.42 -5.72
C VAL A 64 -9.61 6.22 -6.22
N GLN A 65 -9.82 5.33 -7.19
CA GLN A 65 -11.16 5.12 -7.75
C GLN A 65 -12.10 4.44 -6.76
N VAL A 66 -11.60 3.57 -5.89
CA VAL A 66 -12.42 2.95 -4.84
C VAL A 66 -12.93 4.00 -3.86
N ALA A 67 -12.05 4.88 -3.37
CA ALA A 67 -12.40 5.98 -2.48
C ALA A 67 -13.41 6.92 -3.14
N LEU A 68 -13.15 7.38 -4.37
CA LEU A 68 -14.05 8.29 -5.10
C LEU A 68 -15.45 7.69 -5.28
N ARG A 69 -15.55 6.38 -5.62
CA ARG A 69 -16.85 5.71 -5.73
C ARG A 69 -17.59 5.66 -4.40
N ARG A 70 -16.92 5.31 -3.30
CA ARG A 70 -17.56 5.22 -1.98
C ARG A 70 -17.85 6.58 -1.36
N LEU A 71 -17.15 7.62 -1.78
CA LEU A 71 -17.46 9.03 -1.44
C LEU A 71 -18.55 9.62 -2.34
N HIS A 72 -19.04 8.88 -3.34
CA HIS A 72 -19.97 9.38 -4.36
C HIS A 72 -19.47 10.64 -5.07
N ILE A 73 -18.16 10.73 -5.30
CA ILE A 73 -17.55 11.83 -6.05
C ILE A 73 -17.47 11.41 -7.51
N PRO A 74 -18.09 12.16 -8.45
CA PRO A 74 -17.97 11.86 -9.85
C PRO A 74 -16.52 12.07 -10.30
N TYR A 75 -16.04 11.17 -11.15
CA TYR A 75 -14.67 11.25 -11.66
C TYR A 75 -14.58 10.69 -13.07
N ASP A 76 -13.60 11.20 -13.79
CA ASP A 76 -13.16 10.66 -15.06
C ASP A 76 -11.90 9.82 -14.86
N ALA A 77 -11.92 8.57 -15.34
CA ALA A 77 -10.74 7.72 -15.38
C ALA A 77 -10.42 7.32 -16.83
N THR A 78 -9.19 7.60 -17.27
CA THR A 78 -8.74 7.24 -18.62
C THR A 78 -7.39 6.56 -18.65
N ARG A 79 -7.17 5.79 -19.72
CA ARG A 79 -5.89 5.19 -20.09
C ARG A 79 -5.59 5.51 -21.54
N ALA A 80 -4.33 5.79 -21.85
CA ALA A 80 -3.86 6.19 -23.17
C ALA A 80 -2.45 5.65 -23.46
N THR A 81 -2.12 5.52 -24.75
CA THR A 81 -0.77 5.12 -25.17
C THR A 81 0.28 6.23 -25.03
N LYS A 82 -0.16 7.48 -24.80
CA LYS A 82 0.70 8.66 -24.58
C LYS A 82 0.12 9.54 -23.48
N PRO A 83 0.94 10.35 -22.78
CA PRO A 83 0.45 11.34 -21.82
C PRO A 83 -0.58 12.29 -22.44
N ARG A 84 -1.71 12.49 -21.78
CA ARG A 84 -2.79 13.38 -22.26
C ARG A 84 -2.69 14.78 -21.64
N TRP A 85 -1.59 15.48 -21.95
CA TRP A 85 -1.29 16.80 -21.37
C TRP A 85 -2.41 17.83 -21.52
N GLY A 86 -3.13 17.85 -22.66
CA GLY A 86 -4.27 18.75 -22.84
C GLY A 86 -5.40 18.51 -21.82
N ARG A 87 -5.60 17.26 -21.38
CA ARG A 87 -6.60 16.92 -20.35
C ARG A 87 -6.10 17.27 -18.96
N VAL A 88 -4.82 17.04 -18.67
CA VAL A 88 -4.19 17.47 -17.41
C VAL A 88 -4.33 18.98 -17.27
N ARG A 89 -3.95 19.75 -18.31
CA ARG A 89 -4.07 21.20 -18.30
C ARG A 89 -5.52 21.66 -18.10
N ALA A 90 -6.47 21.10 -18.85
CA ALA A 90 -7.88 21.46 -18.71
C ALA A 90 -8.42 21.20 -17.29
N ALA A 91 -8.01 20.09 -16.65
CA ALA A 91 -8.38 19.79 -15.27
C ALA A 91 -7.81 20.84 -14.29
N LEU A 92 -6.50 21.10 -14.39
CA LEU A 92 -5.82 22.06 -13.51
C LEU A 92 -6.36 23.50 -13.70
N ASP A 93 -6.64 23.92 -14.93
CA ASP A 93 -7.27 25.21 -15.25
C ASP A 93 -8.70 25.31 -14.66
N GLY A 94 -9.40 24.17 -14.56
CA GLY A 94 -10.68 24.03 -13.85
C GLY A 94 -10.56 23.92 -12.33
N GLY A 95 -9.34 23.97 -11.78
CA GLY A 95 -9.07 23.84 -10.34
C GLY A 95 -9.12 22.41 -9.82
N GLN A 96 -9.10 21.41 -10.70
CA GLN A 96 -9.19 19.99 -10.36
C GLN A 96 -7.81 19.33 -10.39
N PRO A 97 -7.38 18.66 -9.31
CA PRO A 97 -6.14 17.90 -9.32
C PRO A 97 -6.26 16.65 -10.21
N ALA A 98 -5.11 16.15 -10.65
CA ALA A 98 -5.00 14.99 -11.51
C ALA A 98 -4.16 13.89 -10.86
N PHE A 99 -4.76 12.72 -10.60
CA PHE A 99 -4.03 11.55 -10.15
C PHE A 99 -3.43 10.81 -11.35
N CYS A 100 -2.15 10.46 -11.24
CA CYS A 100 -1.41 9.71 -12.25
C CYS A 100 -0.75 8.49 -11.59
N VAL A 101 -0.68 7.38 -12.33
CA VAL A 101 0.17 6.24 -11.94
C VAL A 101 1.43 6.27 -12.80
N VAL A 102 2.57 6.51 -12.16
CA VAL A 102 3.90 6.61 -12.77
C VAL A 102 4.80 5.46 -12.31
N ASP A 103 6.03 5.38 -12.80
CA ASP A 103 7.06 4.53 -12.19
C ASP A 103 7.79 5.30 -11.08
N ARG A 104 7.81 4.77 -9.85
CA ARG A 104 8.43 5.47 -8.71
C ARG A 104 9.92 5.73 -8.93
N SER A 105 10.64 4.73 -9.43
CA SER A 105 12.10 4.79 -9.62
C SER A 105 12.53 5.81 -10.67
N SER A 106 11.60 6.27 -11.49
CA SER A 106 11.81 7.29 -12.52
C SER A 106 11.56 8.72 -12.04
N LEU A 107 11.14 8.91 -10.78
CA LEU A 107 10.96 10.23 -10.18
C LEU A 107 12.27 10.70 -9.51
N PRO A 108 12.70 11.97 -9.69
CA PRO A 108 14.04 12.42 -9.33
C PRO A 108 14.30 12.53 -7.82
N TRP A 109 13.26 12.55 -6.99
CA TRP A 109 13.36 12.58 -5.53
C TRP A 109 13.28 11.19 -4.87
N HIS A 110 13.00 10.14 -5.64
CA HIS A 110 13.10 8.75 -5.17
C HIS A 110 14.46 8.17 -5.54
N GLU A 111 14.88 7.14 -4.82
CA GLU A 111 16.09 6.40 -5.19
C GLU A 111 15.87 5.73 -6.55
N ALA A 112 16.74 6.05 -7.50
CA ALA A 112 16.70 5.45 -8.83
C ALA A 112 17.02 3.95 -8.72
N ASP A 113 16.28 3.13 -9.48
CA ASP A 113 16.63 1.72 -9.57
C ASP A 113 17.94 1.57 -10.35
N THR A 114 18.94 1.00 -9.68
CA THR A 114 20.25 0.74 -10.30
C THR A 114 20.17 -0.37 -11.36
N ASP A 115 19.08 -1.13 -11.38
CA ASP A 115 18.80 -2.17 -12.34
C ASP A 115 17.80 -1.70 -13.41
N ALA A 116 18.30 -1.51 -14.63
CA ALA A 116 17.50 -1.06 -15.76
C ALA A 116 16.33 -2.00 -16.11
N GLU A 117 16.38 -3.29 -15.74
CA GLU A 117 15.28 -4.24 -15.96
C GLU A 117 14.09 -4.00 -15.02
N MET A 118 14.32 -3.32 -13.89
CA MET A 118 13.30 -3.05 -12.88
C MET A 118 12.57 -1.72 -13.11
N ILE A 119 13.10 -0.86 -13.97
CA ILE A 119 12.43 0.39 -14.37
C ILE A 119 11.06 0.08 -14.99
N GLY A 120 10.02 0.72 -14.47
CA GLY A 120 8.63 0.56 -14.93
C GLY A 120 7.83 -0.49 -14.16
N THR A 121 8.45 -1.18 -13.20
CA THR A 121 7.84 -2.26 -12.42
C THR A 121 7.30 -1.83 -11.06
N ASP A 122 7.54 -0.58 -10.65
CA ASP A 122 7.06 0.00 -9.38
C ASP A 122 5.94 1.03 -9.63
N PRO A 123 4.70 0.59 -9.93
CA PRO A 123 3.58 1.48 -10.21
C PRO A 123 3.25 2.35 -9.00
N TYR A 124 3.20 3.67 -9.18
CA TYR A 124 3.13 4.61 -8.07
C TYR A 124 2.14 5.75 -8.34
N THR A 125 1.12 5.88 -7.48
CA THR A 125 0.10 6.94 -7.58
C THR A 125 0.68 8.26 -7.06
N VAL A 126 0.65 9.33 -7.85
CA VAL A 126 0.99 10.72 -7.46
C VAL A 126 -0.12 11.68 -7.88
N VAL A 127 -0.11 12.91 -7.35
CA VAL A 127 -1.05 13.96 -7.76
C VAL A 127 -0.32 15.11 -8.44
N ILE A 128 -0.76 15.48 -9.63
CA ILE A 128 -0.42 16.77 -10.23
C ILE A 128 -1.38 17.80 -9.61
N ALA A 129 -0.85 18.61 -8.69
CA ALA A 129 -1.60 19.59 -7.91
C ALA A 129 -1.77 20.93 -8.65
N GLY A 130 -0.85 21.23 -9.57
CA GLY A 130 -0.83 22.48 -10.32
C GLY A 130 0.35 22.57 -11.27
N TYR A 131 0.60 23.77 -11.78
CA TYR A 131 1.76 24.10 -12.59
C TYR A 131 2.22 25.52 -12.29
N ASP A 132 3.51 25.79 -12.47
CA ASP A 132 4.11 27.12 -12.41
C ASP A 132 4.99 27.33 -13.64
N GLY A 133 4.51 28.13 -14.60
CA GLY A 133 5.09 28.19 -15.94
C GLY A 133 4.95 26.84 -16.66
N ASP A 134 6.10 26.23 -17.00
CA ASP A 134 6.18 24.92 -17.65
C ASP A 134 6.42 23.77 -16.66
N ASP A 135 6.74 24.08 -15.39
CA ASP A 135 6.96 23.09 -14.34
C ASP A 135 5.62 22.59 -13.79
N LEU A 136 5.56 21.28 -13.51
CA LEU A 136 4.47 20.67 -12.77
C LEU A 136 4.76 20.73 -11.27
N LEU A 137 3.70 20.93 -10.48
CA LEU A 137 3.72 20.83 -9.03
C LEU A 137 3.12 19.47 -8.63
N ILE A 138 3.96 18.58 -8.11
CA ILE A 138 3.62 17.20 -7.78
C ILE A 138 3.52 17.04 -6.27
N GLU A 139 2.37 16.54 -5.83
CA GLU A 139 2.18 16.08 -4.46
C GLU A 139 2.53 14.59 -4.39
N ASP A 140 3.53 14.31 -3.57
CA ASP A 140 4.12 12.99 -3.32
C ASP A 140 4.66 12.90 -1.88
N GLY A 141 3.85 13.36 -0.93
CA GLY A 141 4.03 13.17 0.49
C GLY A 141 4.95 14.15 1.21
N ALA A 142 5.56 15.12 0.51
CA ALA A 142 6.41 16.15 1.10
C ALA A 142 5.59 17.36 1.61
N GLU A 143 6.13 18.13 2.56
CA GLU A 143 5.45 19.32 3.12
C GLU A 143 5.16 20.42 2.08
N ALA A 144 5.83 20.38 0.94
CA ALA A 144 5.63 21.25 -0.21
C ALA A 144 5.70 20.42 -1.50
N PRO A 145 5.01 20.83 -2.58
CA PRO A 145 5.01 20.08 -3.82
C PRO A 145 6.42 20.02 -4.43
N TYR A 146 6.78 18.86 -4.97
CA TYR A 146 7.94 18.75 -5.82
C TYR A 146 7.71 19.49 -7.14
N ARG A 147 8.75 20.16 -7.62
CA ARG A 147 8.76 20.77 -8.94
C ARG A 147 9.47 19.85 -9.91
N ILE A 148 8.88 19.64 -11.08
CA ILE A 148 9.46 18.81 -12.13
C ILE A 148 9.07 19.32 -13.50
N ASP A 149 9.99 19.24 -14.46
CA ASP A 149 9.68 19.55 -15.85
C ASP A 149 8.65 18.55 -16.41
N ARG A 150 7.80 19.05 -17.32
CA ARG A 150 6.74 18.24 -17.94
C ARG A 150 7.28 17.04 -18.73
N GLU A 151 8.41 17.18 -19.43
CA GLU A 151 9.01 16.08 -20.20
C GLU A 151 9.59 15.02 -19.27
N GLU A 152 10.25 15.43 -18.19
CA GLU A 152 10.79 14.54 -17.17
C GLU A 152 9.68 13.74 -16.47
N PHE A 153 8.61 14.40 -16.02
CA PHE A 153 7.43 13.68 -15.49
C PHE A 153 6.80 12.77 -16.55
N GLY A 154 6.74 13.24 -17.81
CA GLY A 154 6.24 12.44 -18.93
C GLY A 154 7.04 11.15 -19.14
N ALA A 155 8.35 11.18 -18.90
CA ALA A 155 9.21 10.01 -18.95
C ALA A 155 8.89 9.03 -17.81
N ALA A 156 8.76 9.50 -16.57
CA ALA A 156 8.34 8.67 -15.43
C ALA A 156 6.95 8.04 -15.63
N TRP A 157 6.01 8.81 -16.20
CA TRP A 157 4.67 8.31 -16.53
C TRP A 157 4.69 7.26 -17.65
N THR A 158 5.59 7.42 -18.62
CA THR A 158 5.76 6.48 -19.75
C THR A 158 6.48 5.20 -19.33
N ALA A 159 7.42 5.28 -18.38
CA ALA A 159 8.17 4.14 -17.87
C ALA A 159 7.23 3.05 -17.34
N HIS A 160 6.15 3.42 -16.66
CA HIS A 160 5.10 2.49 -16.25
C HIS A 160 4.14 2.12 -17.40
N ARG A 161 4.62 1.29 -18.34
CA ARG A 161 3.90 0.92 -19.57
C ARG A 161 2.55 0.25 -19.33
N ASN A 162 2.45 -0.61 -18.31
CA ASN A 162 1.23 -1.36 -17.98
C ASN A 162 0.09 -0.46 -17.51
N GLY A 163 0.42 0.68 -16.88
CA GLY A 163 -0.56 1.69 -16.47
C GLY A 163 -1.21 2.40 -17.63
N ARG A 164 -0.57 2.41 -18.81
CA ARG A 164 -1.04 3.12 -20.02
C ARG A 164 -1.46 4.55 -19.70
N HIS A 165 -0.55 5.31 -19.11
CA HIS A 165 -0.77 6.70 -18.71
C HIS A 165 -2.11 6.90 -17.98
N GLN A 166 -2.37 6.09 -16.96
CA GLN A 166 -3.62 6.18 -16.20
C GLN A 166 -3.74 7.58 -15.59
N LEU A 167 -4.88 8.22 -15.85
CA LEU A 167 -5.24 9.54 -15.35
C LEU A 167 -6.63 9.47 -14.72
N VAL A 168 -6.75 9.90 -13.47
CA VAL A 168 -8.02 10.05 -12.76
C VAL A 168 -8.20 11.50 -12.34
N VAL A 169 -9.35 12.09 -12.65
CA VAL A 169 -9.68 13.48 -12.33
C VAL A 169 -11.07 13.52 -11.67
N PRO A 170 -11.18 13.94 -10.40
CA PRO A 170 -12.47 14.27 -9.80
C PRO A 170 -13.15 15.41 -10.58
N THR A 171 -14.41 15.24 -10.95
CA THR A 171 -15.10 16.17 -11.87
C THR A 171 -16.13 17.05 -11.19
N GLY A 172 -16.42 16.82 -9.91
CA GLY A 172 -17.42 17.58 -9.16
C GLY A 172 -17.40 17.26 -7.66
N PRO A 173 -18.31 17.87 -6.88
CA PRO A 173 -18.47 17.57 -5.45
C PRO A 173 -19.11 16.19 -5.24
N ALA A 174 -19.10 15.71 -3.98
CA ALA A 174 -19.82 14.50 -3.60
C ALA A 174 -21.33 14.64 -3.87
N GLU A 175 -21.93 13.56 -4.39
CA GLU A 175 -23.36 13.48 -4.74
C GLU A 175 -24.18 12.71 -3.69
N GLY A 176 -23.54 12.25 -2.60
CA GLY A 176 -24.16 11.48 -1.54
C GLY A 176 -23.28 11.32 -0.30
N GLU A 177 -23.81 10.65 0.71
CA GLU A 177 -23.10 10.33 1.96
C GLU A 177 -22.11 9.17 1.75
N PRO A 178 -20.94 9.17 2.39
CA PRO A 178 -19.96 8.09 2.23
C PRO A 178 -20.50 6.68 2.55
N ASP A 179 -20.20 5.70 1.70
CA ASP A 179 -20.56 4.29 1.85
C ASP A 179 -19.66 3.56 2.86
N VAL A 180 -19.85 3.88 4.14
CA VAL A 180 -19.09 3.28 5.26
C VAL A 180 -19.38 1.80 5.41
N GLU A 181 -20.65 1.40 5.37
CA GLU A 181 -21.07 0.01 5.56
C GLU A 181 -20.56 -0.89 4.42
N GLY A 182 -20.64 -0.43 3.16
CA GLY A 182 -20.07 -1.15 2.03
C GLY A 182 -18.55 -1.25 2.08
N ALA A 183 -17.85 -0.26 2.66
CA ALA A 183 -16.41 -0.32 2.87
C ALA A 183 -16.01 -1.36 3.92
N VAL A 184 -16.73 -1.44 5.04
CA VAL A 184 -16.50 -2.45 6.08
C VAL A 184 -16.78 -3.85 5.52
N ALA A 185 -17.93 -4.06 4.89
CA ALA A 185 -18.31 -5.35 4.30
C ALA A 185 -17.29 -5.84 3.24
N ALA A 186 -16.77 -4.93 2.41
CA ALA A 186 -15.74 -5.26 1.43
C ALA A 186 -14.41 -5.66 2.09
N THR A 187 -14.03 -5.00 3.19
CA THR A 187 -12.83 -5.36 3.95
C THR A 187 -12.95 -6.77 4.54
N VAL A 188 -14.09 -7.07 5.18
CA VAL A 188 -14.41 -8.40 5.70
C VAL A 188 -14.33 -9.47 4.61
N THR A 189 -14.94 -9.19 3.45
CA THR A 189 -14.93 -10.10 2.30
C THR A 189 -13.51 -10.36 1.82
N ARG A 190 -12.66 -9.34 1.74
CA ARG A 190 -11.27 -9.48 1.28
C ARG A 190 -10.39 -10.27 2.25
N LEU A 191 -10.63 -10.14 3.56
CA LEU A 191 -9.86 -10.86 4.56
C LEU A 191 -10.27 -12.34 4.66
N THR A 192 -11.54 -12.65 4.41
CA THR A 192 -12.11 -14.00 4.66
C THR A 192 -12.37 -14.82 3.40
N GLY A 193 -12.56 -14.16 2.25
CA GLY A 193 -12.95 -14.77 0.98
C GLY A 193 -11.88 -14.68 -0.10
N PRO A 194 -12.19 -15.20 -1.31
CA PRO A 194 -11.32 -15.05 -2.47
C PRO A 194 -11.22 -13.58 -2.91
N VAL A 195 -10.04 -13.15 -3.31
CA VAL A 195 -9.74 -11.78 -3.76
C VAL A 195 -9.64 -11.72 -5.29
N LEU A 196 -8.95 -12.70 -5.89
CA LEU A 196 -8.74 -12.81 -7.33
C LEU A 196 -9.65 -13.85 -7.99
N GLY A 197 -10.25 -14.75 -7.21
CA GLY A 197 -11.11 -15.83 -7.71
C GLY A 197 -10.34 -16.93 -8.44
N ASN A 198 -9.10 -17.21 -8.02
CA ASN A 198 -8.23 -18.20 -8.65
C ASN A 198 -7.23 -18.81 -7.65
N GLN A 199 -6.34 -19.69 -8.11
CA GLN A 199 -5.39 -20.40 -7.25
C GLN A 199 -4.46 -19.50 -6.42
N PHE A 200 -4.30 -18.22 -6.76
CA PHE A 200 -3.48 -17.29 -6.01
C PHE A 200 -4.17 -16.73 -4.76
N ASP A 201 -5.46 -17.00 -4.54
CA ASP A 201 -6.21 -16.58 -3.35
C ASP A 201 -5.60 -17.09 -2.03
N VAL A 202 -4.82 -18.19 -2.08
CA VAL A 202 -4.06 -18.71 -0.92
C VAL A 202 -3.02 -17.72 -0.37
N ASN A 203 -2.70 -16.67 -1.12
CA ASN A 203 -1.75 -15.64 -0.73
C ASN A 203 -2.42 -14.43 -0.09
N PHE A 204 -3.75 -14.37 -0.06
CA PHE A 204 -4.50 -13.19 0.35
C PHE A 204 -5.26 -13.40 1.66
N GLY A 205 -5.56 -12.28 2.34
CA GLY A 205 -6.33 -12.24 3.57
C GLY A 205 -5.76 -13.16 4.65
N PHE A 206 -6.64 -13.80 5.41
CA PHE A 206 -6.25 -14.74 6.45
C PHE A 206 -5.48 -15.94 5.92
N SER A 207 -5.80 -16.43 4.72
CA SER A 207 -5.04 -17.53 4.08
C SER A 207 -3.58 -17.14 3.83
N GLY A 208 -3.34 -15.89 3.40
CA GLY A 208 -1.99 -15.35 3.21
C GLY A 208 -1.21 -15.25 4.53
N MET A 209 -1.88 -14.85 5.61
CA MET A 209 -1.29 -14.79 6.96
C MET A 209 -0.92 -16.19 7.46
N GLU A 210 -1.81 -17.16 7.31
CA GLU A 210 -1.55 -18.57 7.64
C GLU A 210 -0.36 -19.12 6.84
N LYS A 211 -0.29 -18.78 5.55
CA LYS A 211 0.81 -19.17 4.68
C LYS A 211 2.14 -18.57 5.15
N LEU A 212 2.17 -17.29 5.53
CA LEU A 212 3.36 -16.64 6.09
C LEU A 212 3.82 -17.37 7.36
N ALA A 213 2.92 -17.59 8.33
CA ALA A 213 3.24 -18.28 9.57
C ALA A 213 3.76 -19.70 9.33
N ALA A 214 3.14 -20.44 8.40
CA ALA A 214 3.58 -21.78 8.02
C ALA A 214 4.99 -21.79 7.40
N GLN A 215 5.29 -20.87 6.49
CA GLN A 215 6.60 -20.79 5.85
C GLN A 215 7.70 -20.27 6.78
N LEU A 216 7.37 -19.43 7.75
CA LEU A 216 8.31 -19.06 8.82
C LEU A 216 8.70 -20.30 9.64
N ARG A 217 7.74 -21.18 9.96
CA ARG A 217 7.97 -22.42 10.74
C ARG A 217 8.55 -23.58 9.95
N ASP A 218 8.50 -23.54 8.63
CA ASP A 218 8.90 -24.65 7.81
C ASP A 218 10.44 -24.85 7.82
N ARG A 219 10.84 -26.05 8.23
CA ARG A 219 12.23 -26.50 8.34
C ARG A 219 12.60 -27.56 7.30
N THR A 220 11.61 -28.07 6.56
CA THR A 220 11.72 -29.32 5.81
C THR A 220 11.56 -29.12 4.31
N THR A 221 10.86 -28.06 3.86
CA THR A 221 10.68 -27.78 2.44
C THR A 221 11.52 -26.59 1.96
N GLU A 222 11.67 -26.48 0.64
CA GLU A 222 12.32 -25.34 0.00
C GLU A 222 11.58 -24.00 0.22
N THR A 223 10.32 -24.06 0.63
CA THR A 223 9.53 -22.85 0.88
C THR A 223 9.73 -22.25 2.28
N GLY A 224 10.46 -22.94 3.15
CA GLY A 224 10.79 -22.46 4.48
C GLY A 224 11.76 -21.28 4.45
N TRP A 225 11.51 -20.28 5.31
CA TRP A 225 12.39 -19.12 5.45
C TRP A 225 13.82 -19.49 5.83
N GLU A 226 13.98 -20.54 6.64
CA GLU A 226 15.29 -21.07 7.05
C GLU A 226 16.16 -21.49 5.85
N ARG A 227 15.55 -21.94 4.75
CA ARG A 227 16.26 -22.30 3.51
C ARG A 227 16.42 -21.13 2.56
N ARG A 228 15.33 -20.39 2.30
CA ARG A 228 15.35 -19.25 1.36
C ARG A 228 16.30 -18.15 1.78
N PHE A 229 16.42 -17.93 3.09
CA PHE A 229 17.18 -16.85 3.68
C PHE A 229 18.35 -17.39 4.53
N ALA A 230 18.95 -18.51 4.09
CA ALA A 230 20.05 -19.15 4.81
C ALA A 230 21.37 -18.37 4.73
N ALA A 231 21.61 -17.68 3.60
CA ALA A 231 22.79 -16.87 3.37
C ALA A 231 22.65 -15.48 4.02
N PRO A 232 23.71 -14.89 4.61
CA PRO A 232 23.64 -13.60 5.31
C PRO A 232 23.04 -12.46 4.48
N GLU A 233 23.38 -12.39 3.19
CA GLU A 233 22.86 -11.38 2.26
C GLU A 233 21.36 -11.55 1.99
N ALA A 234 20.90 -12.79 1.83
CA ALA A 234 19.48 -13.09 1.65
C ALA A 234 18.71 -12.80 2.94
N PHE A 235 19.26 -13.18 4.09
CA PHE A 235 18.66 -12.91 5.40
C PHE A 235 18.51 -11.41 5.67
N ARG A 236 19.56 -10.62 5.43
CA ARG A 236 19.51 -9.16 5.53
C ARG A 236 18.45 -8.56 4.61
N ALA A 237 18.42 -8.98 3.34
CA ALA A 237 17.44 -8.49 2.38
C ALA A 237 16.01 -8.86 2.80
N GLY A 238 15.77 -10.11 3.19
CA GLY A 238 14.45 -10.59 3.59
C GLY A 238 13.89 -9.91 4.83
N THR A 239 14.74 -9.72 5.86
CA THR A 239 14.34 -9.04 7.10
C THR A 239 14.12 -7.53 6.91
N ALA A 240 14.96 -6.86 6.11
CA ALA A 240 14.73 -5.47 5.73
C ALA A 240 13.40 -5.28 4.99
N ARG A 241 13.07 -6.22 4.08
CA ARG A 241 11.78 -6.20 3.37
C ARG A 241 10.58 -6.43 4.28
N LEU A 242 10.69 -7.28 5.32
CA LEU A 242 9.60 -7.42 6.29
C LEU A 242 9.26 -6.09 6.98
N TYR A 243 10.28 -5.36 7.42
CA TYR A 243 10.09 -4.06 8.04
C TYR A 243 9.46 -3.07 7.04
N ALA A 244 10.05 -2.95 5.84
CA ALA A 244 9.53 -2.06 4.80
C ALA A 244 8.04 -2.36 4.48
N CYS A 245 7.68 -3.62 4.27
CA CYS A 245 6.30 -4.00 3.91
C CYS A 245 5.27 -3.86 5.04
N LEU A 246 5.69 -3.78 6.30
CA LEU A 246 4.78 -3.70 7.45
C LEU A 246 4.71 -2.30 8.07
N GLU A 247 5.69 -1.43 7.79
CA GLU A 247 5.79 -0.11 8.39
C GLU A 247 5.84 1.05 7.38
N GLU A 248 6.30 0.84 6.14
CA GLU A 248 6.67 1.94 5.24
C GLU A 248 6.06 1.85 3.82
N GLU A 249 6.25 0.73 3.14
CA GLU A 249 5.87 0.56 1.74
C GLU A 249 4.51 -0.09 1.60
N TRP A 250 3.60 0.56 0.86
CA TRP A 250 2.26 0.05 0.58
C TRP A 250 1.48 -0.32 1.84
N THR A 251 1.71 0.47 2.90
CA THR A 251 1.09 0.32 4.21
C THR A 251 1.21 1.62 5.01
N ALA A 252 0.76 1.58 6.26
CA ALA A 252 1.04 2.53 7.32
C ALA A 252 1.57 1.76 8.54
N PRO A 253 2.24 2.40 9.50
CA PRO A 253 2.81 1.72 10.67
C PRO A 253 1.84 0.76 11.36
N GLY A 254 2.35 -0.40 11.80
CA GLY A 254 1.53 -1.48 12.33
C GLY A 254 0.63 -2.14 11.27
N ALA A 255 1.14 -2.28 10.03
CA ALA A 255 0.46 -2.96 8.93
C ALA A 255 -0.92 -2.36 8.58
N THR A 256 -1.05 -1.04 8.64
CA THR A 256 -2.29 -0.25 8.40
C THR A 256 -3.41 -0.47 9.41
N ARG A 257 -3.28 -1.41 10.36
CA ARG A 257 -4.32 -1.74 11.34
C ARG A 257 -4.71 -0.56 12.25
N PRO A 258 -3.77 0.28 12.76
CA PRO A 258 -4.16 1.43 13.59
C PRO A 258 -5.05 2.42 12.86
N LEU A 259 -4.73 2.73 11.60
CA LEU A 259 -5.51 3.66 10.78
C LEU A 259 -6.91 3.12 10.50
N TYR A 260 -7.02 1.81 10.21
CA TYR A 260 -8.33 1.19 10.01
C TYR A 260 -9.12 1.02 11.31
N ALA A 261 -8.46 0.86 12.46
CA ALA A 261 -9.13 0.89 13.76
C ALA A 261 -9.77 2.25 14.04
N ASP A 262 -9.09 3.35 13.70
CA ASP A 262 -9.66 4.70 13.84
C ASP A 262 -10.88 4.88 12.92
N PHE A 263 -10.84 4.35 11.69
CA PHE A 263 -12.01 4.29 10.82
C PHE A 263 -13.17 3.49 11.43
N LEU A 264 -12.89 2.34 12.05
CA LEU A 264 -13.92 1.56 12.73
C LEU A 264 -14.53 2.28 13.92
N ASP A 265 -13.74 3.09 14.66
CA ASP A 265 -14.29 3.96 15.72
C ASP A 265 -15.24 5.01 15.14
N LEU A 266 -14.88 5.65 14.01
CA LEU A 266 -15.78 6.57 13.29
C LEU A 266 -17.05 5.86 12.81
N ALA A 267 -16.95 4.59 12.42
CA ALA A 267 -18.07 3.75 12.03
C ALA A 267 -18.89 3.20 13.22
N GLY A 268 -18.54 3.54 14.47
CA GLY A 268 -19.24 3.08 15.66
C GLY A 268 -18.99 1.61 16.02
N ARG A 269 -17.78 1.09 15.74
CA ARG A 269 -17.39 -0.32 15.93
C ARG A 269 -16.15 -0.48 16.84
N PRO A 270 -16.19 0.07 18.08
CA PRO A 270 -15.00 0.20 18.92
C PRO A 270 -14.43 -1.14 19.41
N GLU A 271 -15.24 -2.17 19.59
CA GLU A 271 -14.73 -3.49 20.02
C GLU A 271 -13.84 -4.12 18.94
N ALA A 272 -14.24 -4.03 17.67
CA ALA A 272 -13.41 -4.49 16.55
C ALA A 272 -12.16 -3.62 16.39
N ALA A 273 -12.30 -2.29 16.54
CA ALA A 273 -11.17 -1.36 16.50
C ALA A 273 -10.09 -1.70 17.54
N SER A 274 -10.49 -1.99 18.79
CA SER A 274 -9.56 -2.37 19.86
C SER A 274 -8.75 -3.62 19.50
N LEU A 275 -9.39 -4.66 18.96
CA LEU A 275 -8.71 -5.89 18.57
C LEU A 275 -7.70 -5.66 17.44
N LEU A 276 -8.01 -4.76 16.50
CA LEU A 276 -7.08 -4.40 15.42
C LEU A 276 -5.90 -3.59 15.93
N ARG A 277 -6.08 -2.72 16.93
CA ARG A 277 -4.95 -2.03 17.59
C ARG A 277 -4.02 -3.01 18.29
N ASP A 278 -4.58 -4.00 18.98
CA ASP A 278 -3.78 -5.06 19.59
C ASP A 278 -3.02 -5.88 18.53
N SER A 279 -3.67 -6.20 17.40
CA SER A 279 -3.02 -6.87 16.26
C SER A 279 -1.88 -6.04 15.69
N ALA A 280 -2.07 -4.71 15.56
CA ALA A 280 -1.05 -3.79 15.09
C ALA A 280 0.23 -3.83 15.94
N GLY A 281 0.09 -3.98 17.26
CA GLY A 281 1.23 -4.11 18.18
C GLY A 281 2.07 -5.34 17.89
N HIS A 282 1.45 -6.47 17.51
CA HIS A 282 2.18 -7.67 17.10
C HIS A 282 2.87 -7.48 15.74
N TRP A 283 2.23 -6.83 14.78
CA TRP A 283 2.84 -6.52 13.48
C TRP A 283 4.05 -5.60 13.62
N SER A 284 3.94 -4.55 14.42
CA SER A 284 5.03 -3.61 14.70
C SER A 284 6.20 -4.32 15.39
N ARG A 285 5.91 -5.19 16.36
CA ARG A 285 6.94 -6.01 17.02
C ARG A 285 7.64 -6.94 16.05
N LEU A 286 6.91 -7.59 15.14
CA LEU A 286 7.49 -8.45 14.12
C LEU A 286 8.44 -7.66 13.21
N ALA A 287 7.98 -6.49 12.75
CA ALA A 287 8.79 -5.58 11.93
C ALA A 287 10.07 -5.14 12.67
N ASP A 288 9.96 -4.81 13.96
CA ASP A 288 11.11 -4.42 14.78
C ASP A 288 12.10 -5.58 15.01
N LEU A 289 11.61 -6.80 15.24
CA LEU A 289 12.45 -7.99 15.34
C LEU A 289 13.22 -8.24 14.05
N ALA A 290 12.55 -8.06 12.89
CA ALA A 290 13.19 -8.19 11.60
C ALA A 290 14.24 -7.09 11.37
N ARG A 291 13.90 -5.82 11.66
CA ARG A 291 14.81 -4.67 11.51
C ARG A 291 16.05 -4.78 12.39
N THR A 292 15.93 -5.35 13.57
CA THR A 292 17.03 -5.49 14.55
C THR A 292 17.77 -6.81 14.45
N ALA A 293 17.40 -7.69 13.51
CA ALA A 293 18.06 -8.97 13.31
C ALA A 293 19.50 -8.80 12.81
N GLU A 294 20.44 -9.41 13.53
CA GLU A 294 21.85 -9.38 13.13
C GLU A 294 22.07 -10.22 11.86
N PRO A 295 22.59 -9.64 10.76
CA PRO A 295 22.78 -10.33 9.49
C PRO A 295 23.64 -11.60 9.56
N ASP A 296 24.60 -11.60 10.50
CA ASP A 296 25.54 -12.70 10.73
C ASP A 296 25.05 -13.67 11.83
N SER A 297 23.78 -13.57 12.23
CA SER A 297 23.14 -14.49 13.18
C SER A 297 23.35 -15.94 12.75
N ASP A 298 23.70 -16.82 13.69
CA ASP A 298 23.82 -18.24 13.42
C ASP A 298 22.45 -18.91 13.16
N ALA A 299 22.46 -20.15 12.69
CA ALA A 299 21.22 -20.86 12.35
C ALA A 299 20.24 -20.99 13.54
N PRO A 300 20.68 -21.31 14.78
CA PRO A 300 19.82 -21.27 15.96
C PRO A 300 19.18 -19.91 16.22
N ALA A 301 19.93 -18.80 16.14
CA ALA A 301 19.39 -17.46 16.36
C ALA A 301 18.36 -17.07 15.29
N ARG A 302 18.64 -17.36 14.01
CA ARG A 302 17.67 -17.12 12.92
C ARG A 302 16.41 -17.95 13.10
N ARG A 303 16.55 -19.20 13.53
CA ARG A 303 15.40 -20.08 13.82
C ARG A 303 14.51 -19.50 14.92
N ALA A 304 15.11 -19.05 16.03
CA ALA A 304 14.38 -18.42 17.13
C ALA A 304 13.63 -17.16 16.67
N LEU A 305 14.25 -16.31 15.84
CA LEU A 305 13.60 -15.16 15.23
C LEU A 305 12.38 -15.58 14.40
N PHE A 306 12.53 -16.55 13.50
CA PHE A 306 11.42 -16.99 12.65
C PHE A 306 10.28 -17.63 13.45
N ASP A 307 10.58 -18.34 14.55
CA ASP A 307 9.57 -18.86 15.46
C ASP A 307 8.80 -17.74 16.16
N GLU A 308 9.50 -16.72 16.68
CA GLU A 308 8.85 -15.55 17.31
C GLU A 308 8.00 -14.76 16.30
N CYS A 309 8.50 -14.54 15.09
CA CYS A 309 7.73 -13.90 14.02
C CYS A 309 6.46 -14.71 13.71
N ALA A 310 6.54 -16.04 13.60
CA ALA A 310 5.39 -16.88 13.32
C ALA A 310 4.35 -16.84 14.45
N GLU A 311 4.78 -16.81 15.71
CA GLU A 311 3.88 -16.62 16.85
C GLU A 311 3.15 -15.27 16.82
N LEU A 312 3.84 -14.20 16.44
CA LEU A 312 3.23 -12.88 16.31
C LEU A 312 2.18 -12.86 15.20
N VAL A 313 2.45 -13.49 14.04
CA VAL A 313 1.47 -13.64 12.96
C VAL A 313 0.23 -14.38 13.44
N ASP A 314 0.39 -15.49 14.18
CA ASP A 314 -0.76 -16.26 14.69
C ASP A 314 -1.59 -15.46 15.69
N ARG A 315 -0.96 -14.68 16.57
CA ARG A 315 -1.68 -13.82 17.53
C ARG A 315 -2.44 -12.70 16.82
N SER A 316 -1.83 -12.07 15.81
CA SER A 316 -2.51 -11.13 14.93
C SER A 316 -3.70 -11.77 14.22
N LEU A 317 -3.52 -12.98 13.69
CA LEU A 317 -4.59 -13.71 12.99
C LEU A 317 -5.78 -14.03 13.90
N ASP A 318 -5.55 -14.46 15.14
CA ASP A 318 -6.63 -14.71 16.10
C ASP A 318 -7.42 -13.43 16.41
N LEU A 319 -6.72 -12.33 16.69
CA LEU A 319 -7.34 -11.04 16.97
C LEU A 319 -8.13 -10.52 15.76
N GLU A 320 -7.58 -10.60 14.55
CA GLU A 320 -8.23 -10.13 13.33
C GLU A 320 -9.45 -10.97 12.95
N ARG A 321 -9.42 -12.30 13.19
CA ARG A 321 -10.60 -13.17 13.03
C ARG A 321 -11.72 -12.79 13.98
N ARG A 322 -11.38 -12.52 15.24
CA ARG A 322 -12.36 -12.06 16.24
C ARG A 322 -12.91 -10.68 15.90
N ALA A 323 -12.07 -9.76 15.42
CA ALA A 323 -12.50 -8.46 14.95
C ALA A 323 -13.49 -8.59 13.79
N VAL A 324 -13.16 -9.38 12.77
CA VAL A 324 -14.04 -9.62 11.62
C VAL A 324 -15.36 -10.28 12.01
N ALA A 325 -15.40 -11.15 13.02
CA ALA A 325 -16.64 -11.74 13.51
C ALA A 325 -17.59 -10.73 14.17
N LEU A 326 -17.10 -9.54 14.53
CA LEU A 326 -17.89 -8.42 15.05
C LEU A 326 -18.34 -7.43 13.95
N LEU A 327 -17.85 -7.59 12.72
CA LEU A 327 -18.10 -6.68 11.60
C LEU A 327 -19.20 -7.19 10.67
#